data_AF-A0A4Q6AP13-F1
#
_entry.id   AF-A0A4Q6AP13-F1
#
_cell.length_a   1.000
_cell.length_b   1.000
_cell.length_c   1.000
_cell.angle_alpha   90.00
_cell.angle_beta   90.00
_cell.angle_gamma   90.00
#
_symmetry.space_group_name_H-M   'P 1'
#
loop_
_entity.id
_entity.type
_entity.pdbx_description
1 polymer ?
#
loop_
_entity_poly.entity_id
_entity_poly.type
_entity_poly.pdbx_seq_one_letter_code
_entity_poly.pdbx_strand_id
1 'polypeptide(L)'
;MPSSLYNAGQLYLSIDSRHITNELLQAFAKKNVFFDGSVTIVDSYNKVPTRTVTFGQASMVSYSDQVSSGYYGDSFGAASISISCKTMSINNIVIEQ
;
A
#
# COMPACT_ATOMS: atom_id res chain seq x y z
N MET A 1 -0.57 26.55 17.42
CA MET A 1 0.34 25.97 16.42
C MET A 1 -0.51 25.28 15.37
N PRO A 2 -0.52 25.68 14.09
CA PRO A 2 -1.22 24.89 13.10
C PRO A 2 -0.37 23.65 12.81
N SER A 3 -0.76 22.50 13.36
CA SER A 3 -0.26 21.21 12.89
C SER A 3 -0.78 21.02 11.48
N SER A 4 0.05 21.33 10.48
CA SER A 4 -0.33 21.11 9.09
C SER A 4 -0.53 19.60 8.91
N LEU A 5 -1.79 19.21 8.77
CA LEU A 5 -2.29 17.85 8.54
C LEU A 5 -2.13 17.49 7.05
N TYR A 6 -0.96 17.79 6.48
CA TYR A 6 -0.71 17.57 5.05
C TYR A 6 -0.15 16.16 4.88
N ASN A 7 -0.97 15.27 4.34
CA ASN A 7 -0.52 13.98 3.85
C ASN A 7 0.11 14.20 2.46
N ALA A 8 1.41 13.94 2.31
CA ALA A 8 2.11 14.08 1.03
C ALA A 8 1.57 13.18 -0.08
N GLY A 9 0.83 12.12 0.27
CA GLY A 9 0.08 11.37 -0.73
C GLY A 9 -0.72 10.20 -0.17
N GLN A 10 -1.50 9.59 -1.06
CA GLN A 10 -2.28 8.40 -0.78
C GLN A 10 -1.97 7.34 -1.83
N LEU A 11 -1.76 6.10 -1.40
CA LEU A 11 -1.52 4.96 -2.26
C LEU A 11 -2.71 4.00 -2.17
N TYR A 12 -3.14 3.53 -3.33
CA TYR A 12 -4.21 2.55 -3.48
C TYR A 12 -3.63 1.30 -4.10
N LEU A 13 -3.69 0.19 -3.38
CA LEU A 13 -3.09 -1.08 -3.77
C LEU A 13 -4.18 -2.15 -3.87
N SER A 14 -4.12 -2.95 -4.92
CA SER A 14 -4.86 -4.21 -5.04
C SER A 14 -3.85 -5.35 -4.95
N ILE A 15 -4.03 -6.24 -3.99
CA ILE A 15 -3.12 -7.33 -3.70
C ILE A 15 -3.89 -8.65 -3.78
N ASP A 16 -3.29 -9.69 -4.37
CA ASP A 16 -3.82 -11.05 -4.28
C ASP A 16 -3.84 -11.49 -2.81
N SER A 17 -5.00 -11.94 -2.33
CA SER A 17 -5.24 -12.18 -0.90
C SER A 17 -4.28 -13.20 -0.28
N ARG A 18 -3.63 -14.06 -1.07
CA ARG A 18 -2.59 -14.99 -0.59
C ARG A 18 -1.33 -14.30 -0.07
N HIS A 19 -1.06 -13.09 -0.56
CA HIS A 19 0.11 -12.31 -0.18
C HIS A 19 -0.17 -11.40 1.02
N ILE A 20 -1.40 -11.39 1.52
CA ILE A 20 -1.75 -10.72 2.76
C ILE A 20 -1.38 -11.64 3.93
N THR A 21 -0.28 -11.33 4.61
CA THR A 21 0.19 -12.13 5.75
C THR A 21 -0.50 -11.72 7.05
N ASN A 22 -0.45 -12.60 8.06
CA ASN A 22 -0.99 -12.30 9.39
C ASN A 22 -0.29 -11.10 10.05
N GLU A 23 1.02 -10.93 9.82
CA GLU A 23 1.79 -9.81 10.34
C GLU A 23 1.31 -8.48 9.74
N LEU A 24 1.00 -8.47 8.45
CA LEU A 24 0.45 -7.31 7.76
C LEU A 24 -0.94 -6.97 8.32
N LEU A 25 -1.80 -7.98 8.50
CA LEU A 25 -3.12 -7.80 9.13
C LEU A 25 -3.00 -7.29 10.58
N GLN A 26 -2.03 -7.77 11.35
CA GLN A 26 -1.78 -7.28 12.70
C GLN A 26 -1.30 -5.83 12.72
N ALA A 27 -0.47 -5.42 11.76
CA ALA A 27 -0.06 -4.02 11.61
C ALA A 27 -1.26 -3.13 11.28
N PHE A 28 -2.17 -3.62 10.42
CA PHE A 28 -3.38 -2.94 9.98
C PHE A 28 -4.46 -2.84 11.07
N ALA A 29 -4.57 -3.84 11.95
CA ALA A 29 -5.58 -3.88 13.02
C ALA A 29 -5.27 -2.92 14.18
N LYS A 30 -4.01 -2.51 14.35
CA LYS A 30 -3.59 -1.63 15.44
C LYS A 30 -3.81 -0.17 15.08
N LYS A 31 -4.55 0.55 15.94
CA LYS A 31 -4.68 2.00 15.85
C LYS A 31 -3.30 2.67 15.99
N ASN A 32 -3.05 3.70 15.17
CA ASN A 32 -1.84 4.53 15.21
C ASN A 32 -0.52 3.80 14.90
N VAL A 33 -0.56 2.70 14.13
CA VAL A 33 0.67 2.16 13.54
C VAL A 33 1.05 3.02 12.35
N PHE A 34 2.28 3.52 12.39
CA PHE A 34 2.93 4.18 11.28
C PHE A 34 4.05 3.30 10.75
N PHE A 35 4.19 3.23 9.43
CA PHE A 35 5.22 2.44 8.78
C PHE A 35 5.79 3.18 7.57
N ASP A 36 7.04 2.88 7.27
CA ASP A 36 7.73 3.33 6.06
C ASP A 36 7.79 2.18 5.08
N GLY A 37 7.89 2.47 3.79
CA GLY A 37 7.96 1.41 2.78
C GLY A 37 8.26 1.91 1.38
N SER A 38 8.34 0.95 0.46
CA SER A 38 8.48 1.22 -0.96
C SER A 38 7.66 0.25 -1.81
N VAL A 39 7.19 0.76 -2.95
CA VAL A 39 6.60 -0.02 -4.04
C VAL A 39 7.52 0.07 -5.23
N THR A 40 8.08 -1.06 -5.64
CA THR A 40 8.90 -1.16 -6.86
C THR A 40 8.05 -1.73 -7.98
N ILE A 41 7.86 -0.93 -9.03
CA ILE A 41 7.22 -1.34 -10.27
C ILE A 41 8.30 -1.88 -11.20
N VAL A 42 8.16 -3.13 -11.59
CA VAL A 42 9.07 -3.83 -12.50
C VAL A 42 8.37 -4.15 -13.82
N ASP A 43 9.13 -4.44 -14.86
CA ASP A 43 8.57 -4.99 -16.10
C ASP A 43 7.88 -6.36 -15.86
N SER A 44 7.12 -6.84 -16.84
CA SER A 44 6.43 -8.13 -16.78
C SER A 44 7.35 -9.35 -16.59
N TYR A 45 8.67 -9.18 -16.73
CA TYR A 45 9.68 -10.20 -16.53
C TYR A 45 10.42 -10.03 -15.19
N ASN A 46 10.00 -9.07 -14.36
CA ASN A 46 10.60 -8.69 -13.08
C ASN A 46 12.09 -8.29 -13.18
N LYS A 47 12.57 -7.84 -14.35
CA LYS A 47 14.02 -7.63 -14.57
C LYS A 47 14.49 -6.22 -14.28
N VAL A 48 13.73 -5.22 -14.69
CA VAL A 48 14.14 -3.82 -14.56
C VAL A 48 13.12 -3.03 -13.75
N PRO A 49 13.51 -2.47 -12.58
CA PRO A 49 12.72 -1.47 -11.89
C PRO A 49 12.48 -0.27 -12.82
N THR A 50 11.22 -0.05 -13.18
CA THR A 50 10.80 1.09 -14.02
C THR A 50 10.42 2.29 -13.17
N ARG A 51 9.94 2.04 -11.95
CA ARG A 51 9.53 3.08 -11.01
C ARG A 51 9.61 2.58 -9.57
N THR A 52 10.13 3.40 -8.66
CA THR A 52 10.11 3.13 -7.23
C THR A 52 9.36 4.26 -6.53
N VAL A 53 8.30 3.92 -5.81
CA VAL A 53 7.59 4.84 -4.91
C VAL A 53 8.05 4.55 -3.50
N THR A 54 8.68 5.51 -2.83
CA THR A 54 9.05 5.40 -1.40
C THR A 54 8.11 6.29 -0.60
N PHE A 55 7.61 5.80 0.53
CA PHE A 55 6.71 6.54 1.40
C PHE A 55 7.09 6.40 2.87
N GLY A 56 6.77 7.41 3.67
CA GLY A 56 7.11 7.44 5.09
C GLY A 56 5.98 7.98 5.97
N GLN A 57 6.00 7.53 7.22
CA GLN A 57 4.93 7.70 8.22
C GLN A 57 3.56 7.36 7.64
N ALA A 58 3.47 6.23 6.92
CA ALA A 58 2.22 5.76 6.36
C ALA A 58 1.35 5.11 7.42
N SER A 59 0.04 5.34 7.32
CA SER A 59 -0.98 4.66 8.10
C SER A 59 -2.05 4.10 7.18
N MET A 60 -2.62 2.96 7.56
CA MET A 60 -3.78 2.42 6.85
C MET A 60 -4.99 3.35 7.00
N VAL A 61 -5.62 3.64 5.85
CA VAL A 61 -6.88 4.38 5.78
C VAL A 61 -8.06 3.41 5.65
N SER A 62 -7.93 2.40 4.79
CA SER A 62 -8.96 1.40 4.57
C SER A 62 -8.39 0.06 4.12
N TYR A 63 -9.14 -1.00 4.44
CA TYR A 63 -8.90 -2.37 4.02
C TYR A 63 -10.22 -3.00 3.58
N SER A 64 -10.23 -3.71 2.46
CA SER A 64 -11.40 -4.45 1.98
C SER A 64 -10.97 -5.75 1.33
N ASP A 65 -11.44 -6.88 1.86
CA ASP A 65 -11.33 -8.19 1.22
C ASP A 65 -12.51 -8.42 0.28
N GLN A 66 -12.20 -8.69 -0.99
CA GLN A 66 -13.18 -9.10 -1.99
C GLN A 66 -13.20 -10.62 -2.06
N VAL A 67 -14.17 -11.22 -1.35
CA VAL A 67 -14.43 -12.66 -1.41
C VAL A 67 -15.52 -12.93 -2.46
N SER A 68 -15.15 -13.53 -3.59
CA SER A 68 -16.11 -13.99 -4.60
C SER A 68 -16.26 -15.50 -4.50
N SER A 69 -17.49 -15.99 -4.33
CA SER A 69 -17.82 -17.42 -4.32
C SER A 69 -18.06 -18.01 -5.71
N GLY A 70 -17.91 -17.20 -6.76
CA GLY A 70 -18.28 -17.58 -8.12
C GLY A 70 -17.06 -17.83 -9.00
N TYR A 71 -16.41 -18.97 -8.86
CA TYR A 71 -15.87 -19.78 -9.99
C TYR A 71 -15.23 -21.05 -9.44
N TYR A 72 -15.56 -22.20 -10.05
CA TYR A 72 -14.89 -23.47 -9.80
C TYR A 72 -13.44 -23.38 -10.31
N GLY A 73 -12.48 -23.34 -9.38
CA GLY A 73 -11.05 -23.44 -9.65
C GLY A 73 -10.30 -22.10 -9.58
N ASP A 74 -9.55 -21.91 -8.50
CA ASP A 74 -8.35 -21.05 -8.42
C ASP A 74 -8.46 -19.52 -8.50
N SER A 75 -9.58 -18.91 -8.09
CA SER A 75 -9.60 -17.47 -7.83
C SER A 75 -9.42 -17.19 -6.34
N PHE A 76 -8.19 -16.94 -5.90
CA PHE A 76 -7.99 -16.21 -4.63
C PHE A 76 -8.59 -14.81 -4.78
N GLY A 77 -9.21 -14.30 -3.73
CA GLY A 77 -9.79 -12.96 -3.73
C GLY A 77 -8.73 -11.88 -3.86
N ALA A 78 -9.17 -10.63 -4.07
CA ALA A 78 -8.29 -9.48 -4.02
C ALA A 78 -8.56 -8.69 -2.74
N ALA A 79 -7.48 -8.25 -2.08
CA ALA A 79 -7.55 -7.28 -1.01
C ALA A 79 -7.24 -5.89 -1.58
N SER A 80 -8.14 -4.94 -1.33
CA SER A 80 -7.94 -3.51 -1.64
C SER A 80 -7.49 -2.77 -0.39
N ILE A 81 -6.37 -2.07 -0.49
CA ILE A 81 -5.74 -1.35 0.61
C ILE A 81 -5.54 0.11 0.20
N SER A 82 -5.89 1.03 1.09
CA SER A 82 -5.50 2.44 0.97
C SER A 82 -4.62 2.85 2.14
N ILE A 83 -3.50 3.49 1.85
CA ILE A 83 -2.58 4.04 2.86
C ILE A 83 -2.36 5.53 2.61
N SER A 84 -2.36 6.32 3.68
CA SER A 84 -1.97 7.74 3.64
C SER A 84 -0.57 7.88 4.22
N CYS A 85 0.29 8.67 3.59
CA CYS A 85 1.66 8.90 4.06
C CYS A 85 1.98 10.39 4.21
N LYS A 86 2.87 10.72 5.15
CA LYS A 86 3.34 12.11 5.33
C LYS A 86 4.48 12.48 4.42
N THR A 87 5.23 11.51 3.92
CA THR A 87 6.28 11.73 2.92
C THR A 87 6.10 10.75 1.77
N MET A 88 6.35 11.21 0.55
CA MET A 88 6.36 10.38 -0.64
C MET A 88 7.47 10.86 -1.58
N SER A 89 8.18 9.92 -2.20
CA SER A 89 9.04 10.20 -3.34
C SER A 89 8.86 9.15 -4.43
N ILE A 90 9.06 9.56 -5.68
CA ILE A 90 8.99 8.70 -6.85
C ILE A 90 10.31 8.80 -7.58
N ASN A 91 11.03 7.69 -7.74
CA ASN A 91 12.39 7.67 -8.29
C ASN A 91 13.29 8.73 -7.61
N ASN A 92 13.20 8.79 -6.27
CA ASN A 92 13.92 9.75 -5.41
C ASN A 92 13.54 11.23 -5.60
N ILE A 93 12.52 11.54 -6.40
CA ILE A 93 11.95 12.89 -6.52
C ILE A 93 10.87 13.05 -5.46
N VAL A 94 11.07 13.98 -4.52
CA VAL A 94 10.11 14.25 -3.43
C VAL A 94 8.83 14.85 -4.00
N ILE A 95 7.69 14.33 -3.53
CA ILE A 95 6.38 14.88 -3.84
C ILE A 95 5.98 15.79 -2.67
N GLU A 96 6.05 17.09 -2.90
CA GLU A 96 5.58 18.12 -1.97
C GLU A 96 4.14 18.50 -2.33
N GLN A 97 3.29 18.74 -1.32
CA GLN A 97 1.90 19.19 -1.49
C GLN A 97 1.70 20.56 -0.85
#